data_AF-X1U6G0-F1
#
_entry.id   AF-X1U6G0-F1
#
_cell.length_a   1.000
_cell.length_b   1.000
_cell.length_c   1.000
_cell.angle_alpha   90.00
_cell.angle_beta   90.00
_cell.angle_gamma   90.00
#
_symmetry.space_group_name_H-M   'P 1'
#
loop_
_entity.id
_entity.type
_entity.pdbx_description
1 polymer ?
#
loop_
_entity_poly.entity_id
_entity_poly.type
_entity_poly.pdbx_seq_one_letter_code
_entity_poly.pdbx_strand_id
1 'polypeptide(L)'
;MLEFLKLSSLPENHCGILRHSSNTRPVIWIVEENGVRVVVKDFSNSKFLYRNIIGRFLIWRESKAYKKLQGLKGVPTCYGVIDGLALALEEIPSQPLKKHNKNIKLPGTFFDDLKNIVDSFHNRGFAHCDLKNGANVLVGHNGLPYIVDWS
;
A
#
# COMPACT_ATOMS: atom_id res chain seq x y z
N MET A 1 -0.05 18.30 2.27
CA MET A 1 0.40 17.98 0.90
C MET A 1 -0.41 16.75 0.48
N LEU A 2 -1.41 16.91 -0.40
CA LEU A 2 -2.59 16.05 -0.65
C LEU A 2 -3.84 16.32 0.23
N GLU A 3 -4.06 17.58 0.65
CA GLU A 3 -5.31 17.99 1.33
C GLU A 3 -6.55 18.01 0.41
N PHE A 4 -6.40 17.68 -0.88
CA PHE A 4 -7.45 17.84 -1.89
C PHE A 4 -8.00 16.53 -2.47
N LEU A 5 -7.43 15.36 -2.13
CA LEU A 5 -8.01 14.08 -2.54
C LEU A 5 -9.33 13.84 -1.80
N LYS A 6 -10.44 14.17 -2.45
CA LYS A 6 -11.77 13.76 -2.00
C LYS A 6 -12.08 12.41 -2.63
N LEU A 7 -12.78 11.56 -1.86
CA LEU A 7 -13.26 10.27 -2.37
C LEU A 7 -14.12 10.44 -3.63
N SER A 8 -14.90 11.52 -3.71
CA SER A 8 -15.77 11.82 -4.86
C SER A 8 -15.00 12.14 -6.14
N SER A 9 -13.74 12.59 -6.07
CA SER A 9 -12.94 12.92 -7.26
C SER A 9 -12.09 11.75 -7.77
N LEU A 10 -11.99 10.65 -7.02
CA LEU A 10 -11.18 9.49 -7.42
C LEU A 10 -11.67 8.82 -8.73
N PRO A 11 -12.98 8.68 -9.00
CA PRO A 11 -13.45 8.07 -10.24
C PRO A 11 -13.12 8.89 -11.49
N GLU A 12 -12.97 10.21 -11.38
CA GLU A 12 -12.71 11.11 -12.51
C GLU A 12 -11.20 11.36 -12.72
N ASN A 13 -10.40 11.32 -11.64
CA ASN A 13 -8.97 11.65 -11.67
C ASN A 13 -8.04 10.43 -11.60
N HIS A 14 -8.54 9.21 -11.77
CA HIS A 14 -7.70 8.02 -11.73
C HIS A 14 -6.97 7.79 -13.06
N CYS A 15 -5.69 7.44 -12.95
CA CYS A 15 -4.88 6.99 -14.08
C CYS A 15 -5.05 5.50 -14.36
N GLY A 16 -5.64 4.74 -13.43
CA GLY A 16 -5.93 3.33 -13.61
C GLY A 16 -6.48 2.63 -12.37
N ILE A 17 -6.96 1.41 -12.54
CA ILE A 17 -7.44 0.53 -11.46
C ILE A 17 -6.48 -0.67 -11.37
N LEU A 18 -5.76 -0.79 -10.24
CA LEU A 18 -4.92 -1.95 -9.97
C LEU A 18 -5.75 -3.17 -9.59
N ARG A 19 -6.89 -2.95 -8.94
CA ARG A 19 -7.80 -4.02 -8.52
C ARG A 19 -9.22 -3.50 -8.33
N HIS A 20 -10.19 -4.18 -8.93
CA HIS A 20 -11.62 -3.93 -8.66
C HIS A 20 -12.02 -4.40 -7.26
N SER A 21 -13.01 -3.73 -6.66
CA SER A 21 -13.58 -4.15 -5.37
C SER A 21 -14.27 -5.50 -5.45
N SER A 22 -14.31 -6.19 -4.32
CA SER A 22 -15.29 -7.25 -4.06
C SER A 22 -16.04 -6.94 -2.76
N ASN A 23 -16.97 -7.80 -2.35
CA ASN A 23 -17.77 -7.60 -1.14
C ASN A 23 -16.96 -7.25 0.13
N THR A 24 -15.69 -7.67 0.20
CA THR A 24 -14.80 -7.48 1.37
C THR A 24 -13.44 -6.88 1.02
N ARG A 25 -13.17 -6.61 -0.26
CA ARG A 25 -11.86 -6.10 -0.70
C ARG A 25 -12.00 -4.68 -1.23
N PRO A 26 -11.09 -3.77 -0.84
CA PRO A 26 -11.12 -2.40 -1.33
C PRO A 26 -10.75 -2.35 -2.82
N VAL A 27 -11.29 -1.36 -3.52
CA VAL A 27 -10.76 -0.94 -4.83
C VAL A 27 -9.36 -0.38 -4.60
N ILE A 28 -8.46 -0.64 -5.54
CA ILE A 28 -7.14 -0.01 -5.55
C ILE A 28 -7.05 0.88 -6.78
N TRP A 29 -7.08 2.18 -6.55
CA TRP A 29 -6.94 3.21 -7.58
C TRP A 29 -5.48 3.62 -7.70
N ILE A 30 -5.04 3.97 -8.90
CA ILE A 30 -3.86 4.80 -9.11
C ILE A 30 -4.36 6.18 -9.53
N VAL A 31 -3.94 7.20 -8.80
CA VAL A 31 -4.26 8.60 -9.05
C VAL A 31 -2.94 9.34 -9.25
N GLU A 32 -2.93 10.34 -10.12
CA GLU A 32 -1.83 11.28 -10.23
C GLU A 32 -2.34 12.66 -9.85
N GLU A 33 -1.70 13.27 -8.86
CA GLU A 33 -2.05 14.62 -8.41
C GLU A 33 -0.78 15.45 -8.29
N ASN A 34 -0.74 16.60 -8.97
CA ASN A 34 0.42 17.50 -9.02
C ASN A 34 1.74 16.78 -9.40
N GLY A 35 1.69 15.80 -10.30
CA GLY A 35 2.83 15.00 -10.73
C GLY A 35 3.28 13.91 -9.75
N VAL A 36 2.53 13.71 -8.65
CA VAL A 36 2.78 12.63 -7.69
C VAL A 36 1.79 11.49 -7.92
N ARG A 37 2.31 10.28 -8.16
CA ARG A 37 1.47 9.08 -8.29
C ARG A 37 1.17 8.48 -6.91
N VAL A 38 -0.10 8.18 -6.70
CA VAL A 38 -0.68 7.76 -5.43
C VAL A 38 -1.51 6.49 -5.66
N VAL A 39 -1.30 5.50 -4.81
CA VAL A 39 -2.18 4.33 -4.69
C VAL A 39 -3.21 4.58 -3.60
N VAL A 40 -4.49 4.53 -3.95
CA VAL A 40 -5.60 4.71 -3.01
C VAL A 40 -6.33 3.40 -2.78
N LYS A 41 -6.30 2.90 -1.54
CA LYS A 41 -7.11 1.75 -1.10
C LYS A 41 -8.45 2.26 -0.61
N ASP A 42 -9.53 1.94 -1.33
CA ASP A 42 -10.86 2.53 -1.11
C ASP A 42 -11.92 1.47 -0.75
N PHE A 43 -12.50 1.61 0.45
CA PHE A 43 -13.61 0.78 0.95
C PHE A 43 -14.99 1.40 0.74
N SER A 44 -15.12 2.57 0.13
CA SER A 44 -16.40 3.28 -0.06
C SER A 44 -17.41 2.47 -0.89
N ASN A 45 -16.90 1.68 -1.85
CA ASN A 45 -17.67 0.74 -2.69
C ASN A 45 -18.09 -0.55 -1.96
N SER A 46 -17.66 -0.77 -0.72
CA SER A 46 -18.12 -1.92 0.08
C SER A 46 -19.53 -1.69 0.63
N LYS A 47 -20.23 -2.78 1.02
CA LYS A 47 -21.57 -2.70 1.64
C LYS A 47 -21.58 -1.74 2.84
N PHE A 48 -22.69 -1.02 3.04
CA PHE A 48 -22.82 0.04 4.03
C PHE A 48 -22.35 -0.34 5.45
N LEU A 49 -22.79 -1.49 5.98
CA LEU A 49 -22.37 -1.96 7.31
C LEU A 49 -20.88 -2.32 7.35
N TYR A 50 -20.38 -2.95 6.29
CA TYR A 50 -18.98 -3.37 6.20
C TYR A 50 -18.04 -2.16 6.18
N ARG A 51 -18.31 -1.18 5.31
CA ARG A 51 -17.46 0.00 5.19
C ARG A 51 -17.41 0.83 6.47
N ASN A 52 -18.54 0.96 7.17
CA ASN A 52 -18.63 1.79 8.39
C ASN A 52 -18.08 1.13 9.65
N ILE A 53 -17.89 -0.20 9.66
CA ILE A 53 -17.35 -0.92 10.82
C ILE A 53 -15.96 -1.46 10.48
N ILE A 54 -15.92 -2.50 9.64
CA ILE A 54 -14.70 -3.25 9.33
C ILE A 54 -13.76 -2.42 8.45
N GLY A 55 -14.29 -1.73 7.43
CA GLY A 55 -13.51 -0.87 6.54
C GLY A 55 -12.77 0.22 7.31
N ARG A 56 -13.49 1.00 8.13
CA ARG A 56 -12.90 2.02 9.01
C ARG A 56 -11.84 1.46 9.96
N PHE A 57 -12.11 0.29 10.56
CA PHE A 57 -11.13 -0.36 11.45
C PHE A 57 -9.86 -0.78 10.71
N LEU A 58 -9.98 -1.37 9.53
CA LEU A 58 -8.84 -1.78 8.69
C LEU A 58 -8.00 -0.57 8.28
N ILE A 59 -8.65 0.51 7.82
CA ILE A 59 -7.98 1.76 7.45
C ILE A 59 -7.27 2.38 8.66
N TRP A 60 -7.91 2.40 9.83
CA TRP A 60 -7.29 2.92 11.05
C TRP A 60 -6.06 2.09 11.46
N ARG A 61 -6.17 0.76 11.41
CA ARG A 61 -5.08 -0.16 11.77
C ARG A 61 -3.88 0.02 10.83
N GLU A 62 -4.14 0.03 9.52
CA GLU A 62 -3.10 0.20 8.50
C GLU A 62 -2.48 1.62 8.57
N SER A 63 -3.29 2.67 8.73
CA SER A 63 -2.78 4.04 8.92
C SER A 63 -1.89 4.15 10.16
N LYS A 64 -2.27 3.50 11.26
CA LYS A 64 -1.45 3.47 12.49
C LYS A 64 -0.12 2.76 12.27
N ALA A 65 -0.11 1.68 11.49
CA ALA A 65 1.11 0.99 11.10
C ALA A 65 2.03 1.92 10.29
N TYR A 66 1.51 2.53 9.22
CA TYR A 66 2.28 3.48 8.42
C TYR A 66 2.82 4.67 9.20
N LYS A 67 2.04 5.23 10.15
CA LYS A 67 2.54 6.29 11.04
C LYS A 67 3.74 5.85 11.88
N LYS A 68 3.73 4.62 12.40
CA LYS A 68 4.87 4.07 13.15
C LYS A 68 6.09 3.77 12.26
N LEU A 69 5.84 3.40 11.01
CA LEU A 69 6.87 3.00 10.05
C LEU A 69 7.36 4.18 9.19
N GLN A 70 6.84 5.38 9.41
CA GLN A 70 7.20 6.59 8.68
C GLN A 70 8.72 6.79 8.68
N GLY A 71 9.26 7.10 7.50
CA GLY A 71 10.69 7.32 7.28
C GLY A 71 11.54 6.05 7.13
N LEU A 72 10.97 4.84 7.22
CA LEU A 72 11.70 3.63 6.86
C LEU A 72 11.83 3.51 5.35
N LYS A 73 13.06 3.31 4.87
CA LYS A 73 13.30 2.91 3.49
C LYS A 73 12.67 1.54 3.24
N GLY A 74 12.04 1.36 2.08
CA GLY A 74 11.33 0.13 1.74
C GLY A 74 9.89 0.04 2.28
N VAL A 75 9.38 1.11 2.89
CA VAL A 75 7.95 1.26 3.22
C VAL A 75 7.42 2.47 2.44
N PRO A 76 6.31 2.33 1.68
CA PRO A 76 5.74 3.46 0.97
C PRO A 76 5.33 4.59 1.92
N THR A 77 5.46 5.83 1.46
CA THR A 77 4.96 6.98 2.21
C THR A 77 3.44 6.91 2.31
N CYS A 78 2.90 7.04 3.52
CA CYS A 78 1.47 7.21 3.71
C CYS A 78 1.13 8.69 3.75
N TYR A 79 0.28 9.11 2.82
CA TYR A 79 -0.15 10.49 2.70
C TYR A 79 -1.32 10.83 3.61
N GLY A 80 -2.13 9.83 3.98
CA GLY A 80 -3.18 10.00 4.95
C GLY A 80 -4.41 9.13 4.68
N VAL A 81 -5.45 9.41 5.46
CA VAL A 81 -6.76 8.76 5.37
C VAL A 81 -7.74 9.76 4.76
N ILE A 82 -8.52 9.31 3.77
CA ILE A 82 -9.54 10.10 3.06
C ILE A 82 -10.92 9.67 3.58
N ASP A 83 -11.68 10.61 4.14
CA ASP A 83 -13.00 10.46 4.77
C ASP A 83 -13.18 9.24 5.70
N GLY A 84 -12.09 8.72 6.28
CA GLY A 84 -12.11 7.52 7.11
C GLY A 84 -12.33 6.20 6.36
N LEU A 85 -12.46 6.23 5.02
CA LEU A 85 -12.85 5.07 4.20
C LEU A 85 -11.80 4.68 3.17
N ALA A 86 -10.83 5.55 2.92
CA ALA A 86 -9.72 5.25 2.02
C ALA A 86 -8.37 5.63 2.60
N LEU A 87 -7.31 4.95 2.16
CA LEU A 87 -5.93 5.20 2.56
C LEU A 87 -5.11 5.55 1.31
N ALA A 88 -4.45 6.70 1.34
CA ALA A 88 -3.58 7.18 0.26
C ALA A 88 -2.12 6.87 0.57
N LEU A 89 -1.46 6.18 -0.36
CA LEU A 89 -0.08 5.71 -0.26
C LEU A 89 0.71 6.11 -1.49
N GLU A 90 2.01 6.27 -1.35
CA GLU A 90 2.94 6.41 -2.46
C GLU A 90 2.82 5.24 -3.43
N GLU A 91 2.72 5.55 -4.73
CA GLU A 91 2.85 4.53 -5.76
C GLU A 91 4.32 4.22 -5.98
N ILE A 92 4.70 2.95 -5.75
CA ILE A 92 6.06 2.49 -6.03
C ILE A 92 6.07 1.87 -7.43
N PRO A 93 6.85 2.41 -8.40
CA PRO A 93 7.07 1.77 -9.69
C PRO A 93 7.75 0.41 -9.51
N SER A 94 6.95 -0.65 -9.51
CA SER A 94 7.37 -1.96 -9.02
C SER A 94 6.52 -3.10 -9.56
N GLN A 95 7.00 -4.33 -9.33
CA GLN A 95 6.28 -5.55 -9.63
C GLN A 95 6.23 -6.46 -8.38
N PRO A 96 5.12 -7.16 -8.09
CA PRO A 96 5.06 -8.05 -6.94
C PRO A 96 6.02 -9.24 -7.04
N LEU A 97 6.62 -9.64 -5.93
CA LEU A 97 7.49 -10.82 -5.78
C LEU A 97 6.66 -12.13 -5.76
N LYS A 98 5.76 -12.32 -6.72
CA LYS A 98 4.90 -13.52 -6.79
C LYS A 98 5.68 -14.71 -7.37
N LYS A 99 5.39 -15.91 -6.83
CA LYS A 99 5.99 -17.21 -7.22
C LYS A 99 5.96 -17.53 -8.73
N HIS A 100 5.03 -16.93 -9.48
CA HIS A 100 4.90 -17.15 -10.92
C HIS A 100 5.56 -16.09 -11.81
N ASN A 101 6.19 -15.06 -11.21
CA ASN A 101 6.91 -14.03 -11.95
C ASN A 101 8.33 -14.50 -12.30
N LYS A 102 8.43 -15.42 -13.28
CA LYS A 102 9.70 -15.98 -13.76
C LYS A 102 10.63 -14.95 -14.45
N ASN A 103 10.11 -13.77 -14.77
CA ASN A 103 10.83 -12.74 -15.51
C ASN A 103 11.52 -11.70 -14.62
N ILE A 104 11.34 -11.77 -13.30
CA ILE A 104 11.97 -10.82 -12.38
C ILE A 104 13.40 -11.27 -12.11
N LYS A 105 14.38 -10.49 -12.59
CA LYS A 105 15.78 -10.61 -12.17
C LYS A 105 15.98 -9.78 -10.91
N LEU A 106 16.28 -10.45 -9.82
CA LEU A 106 16.60 -9.79 -8.55
C LEU A 106 18.10 -9.51 -8.48
N PRO A 107 18.50 -8.33 -7.97
CA PRO A 107 19.89 -8.11 -7.56
C PRO A 107 20.32 -9.14 -6.53
N GLY A 108 21.62 -9.47 -6.49
CA GLY A 108 22.17 -10.38 -5.48
C GLY A 108 21.93 -9.91 -4.04
N THR A 109 21.83 -8.60 -3.82
CA THR A 109 21.60 -7.98 -2.50
C THR A 109 20.13 -7.93 -2.08
N PHE A 110 19.19 -8.30 -2.96
CA PHE A 110 17.75 -8.05 -2.74
C PHE A 110 17.24 -8.62 -1.41
N PHE A 111 17.64 -9.84 -1.06
CA PHE A 111 17.19 -10.49 0.17
C PHE A 111 17.88 -9.93 1.42
N ASP A 112 19.11 -9.43 1.29
CA ASP A 112 19.80 -8.71 2.38
C ASP A 112 19.11 -7.37 2.64
N ASP A 113 18.78 -6.64 1.58
CA ASP A 113 18.02 -5.39 1.65
C ASP A 113 16.63 -5.63 2.27
N LEU A 114 15.95 -6.71 1.87
CA LEU A 114 14.65 -7.09 2.43
C LEU A 114 14.76 -7.43 3.92
N LYS A 115 15.79 -8.17 4.32
CA LYS A 115 16.07 -8.48 5.72
C LYS A 115 16.32 -7.21 6.52
N ASN A 116 17.06 -6.25 5.98
CA ASN A 116 17.33 -4.97 6.65
C ASN A 116 16.04 -4.17 6.90
N ILE A 117 15.09 -4.19 5.96
CA ILE A 117 13.75 -3.59 6.17
C ILE A 117 13.02 -4.32 7.31
N VAL A 118 13.08 -5.65 7.31
CA VAL A 118 12.46 -6.50 8.33
C VAL A 118 13.00 -6.19 9.73
N ASP A 119 14.31 -6.15 9.89
CA ASP A 119 14.94 -5.81 11.15
C ASP A 119 14.58 -4.38 11.58
N SER A 120 14.49 -3.44 10.63
CA SER A 120 14.14 -2.05 10.91
C SER A 120 12.74 -1.87 11.50
N PHE A 121 11.73 -2.58 10.99
CA PHE A 121 10.39 -2.50 11.56
C PHE A 121 10.23 -3.35 12.83
N HIS A 122 10.97 -4.46 12.96
CA HIS A 122 11.02 -5.23 14.21
C HIS A 122 11.61 -4.41 15.35
N ASN A 123 12.66 -3.61 15.08
CA ASN A 123 13.24 -2.68 16.06
C ASN A 123 12.25 -1.59 16.50
N ARG A 124 11.20 -1.32 15.73
CA ARG A 124 10.08 -0.43 16.11
C ARG A 124 8.93 -1.17 16.81
N GLY A 125 9.12 -2.44 17.16
CA GLY A 125 8.12 -3.28 17.82
C GLY A 125 6.94 -3.65 16.94
N PHE A 126 7.14 -3.72 15.62
CA PHE A 126 6.10 -4.09 14.66
C PHE A 126 6.42 -5.43 14.01
N ALA A 127 5.41 -6.23 13.66
CA ALA A 127 5.55 -7.45 12.88
C ALA A 127 4.49 -7.49 11.77
N HIS A 128 4.90 -7.80 10.54
CA HIS A 128 3.97 -7.81 9.40
C HIS A 128 3.10 -9.08 9.33
N CYS A 129 3.61 -10.23 9.80
CA CYS A 129 2.90 -11.52 9.87
C CYS A 129 2.45 -12.18 8.55
N ASP A 130 2.56 -11.51 7.38
CA ASP A 130 2.14 -12.07 6.08
C ASP A 130 3.16 -11.86 4.93
N LEU A 131 4.45 -11.77 5.25
CA LEU A 131 5.51 -11.66 4.22
C LEU A 131 5.68 -12.93 3.37
N LYS A 132 5.10 -14.07 3.79
CA LYS A 132 5.03 -15.29 2.97
C LYS A 132 4.23 -15.06 1.68
N ASN A 133 3.31 -14.11 1.68
CA ASN A 133 2.56 -13.73 0.51
C ASN A 133 3.41 -12.76 -0.32
N GLY A 134 4.07 -13.28 -1.35
CA GLY A 134 4.92 -12.49 -2.24
C GLY A 134 4.20 -11.36 -2.98
N ALA A 135 2.88 -11.22 -2.86
CA ALA A 135 2.16 -10.02 -3.30
C ALA A 135 2.42 -8.79 -2.41
N ASN A 136 2.80 -9.00 -1.14
CA ASN A 136 3.07 -7.95 -0.16
C ASN A 136 4.52 -7.45 -0.21
N VAL A 137 5.38 -8.14 -0.95
CA VAL A 137 6.74 -7.71 -1.24
C VAL A 137 6.78 -7.26 -2.70
N LEU A 138 7.12 -6.00 -2.92
CA LEU A 138 7.27 -5.42 -4.25
C LEU A 138 8.75 -5.30 -4.60
N VAL A 139 9.07 -5.54 -5.85
CA VAL A 139 10.39 -5.33 -6.44
C VAL A 139 10.34 -4.03 -7.21
N GLY A 140 10.95 -2.98 -6.67
CA GLY A 140 11.05 -1.68 -7.33
C GLY A 140 11.82 -1.78 -8.64
N HIS A 141 11.54 -0.89 -9.60
CA HIS A 141 12.34 -0.78 -10.83
C HIS A 141 13.80 -0.38 -10.55
N ASN A 142 14.08 0.21 -9.39
CA ASN A 142 15.42 0.45 -8.86
C ASN A 142 16.12 -0.80 -8.30
N GLY A 143 15.46 -1.97 -8.32
CA GLY A 143 15.98 -3.22 -7.78
C GLY A 143 15.82 -3.38 -6.26
N LEU A 144 15.23 -2.41 -5.56
CA LEU A 144 15.07 -2.47 -4.10
C LEU A 144 13.75 -3.14 -3.69
N PRO A 145 13.71 -3.83 -2.54
CA PRO A 145 12.49 -4.37 -1.96
C PRO A 145 11.63 -3.28 -1.32
N TYR A 146 10.32 -3.42 -1.44
CA TYR A 146 9.32 -2.63 -0.72
C TYR A 146 8.28 -3.54 -0.10
N ILE A 147 7.77 -3.18 1.08
CA ILE A 147 6.75 -3.95 1.80
C ILE A 147 5.46 -3.14 1.89
N VAL A 148 4.35 -3.76 1.52
CA VAL A 148 3.02 -3.15 1.47
C VAL A 148 1.99 -4.03 2.16
N ASP A 149 0.80 -3.47 2.38
CA ASP A 149 -0.31 -4.14 3.08
C ASP A 149 -0.02 -4.40 4.57
N TRP A 150 0.24 -3.30 5.29
CA TRP A 150 0.47 -3.26 6.73
C TRP A 150 -0.81 -3.35 7.56
N SER A 151 -1.81 -4.04 7.01
CA SER A 151 -3.14 -4.14 7.60
C SER A 151 -3.10 -4.98 8.87
#